data_AF-A0A1Q9T758-F1
#
_entry.id   AF-A0A1Q9T758-F1
#
_cell.length_a   1.000
_cell.length_b   1.000
_cell.length_c   1.000
_cell.angle_alpha   90.00
_cell.angle_beta   90.00
_cell.angle_gamma   90.00
#
_symmetry.space_group_name_H-M   'P 1'
#
loop_
_entity.id
_entity.type
_entity.pdbx_description
1 polymer ?
#
loop_
_entity_poly.entity_id
_entity_poly.type
_entity_poly.pdbx_seq_one_letter_code
_entity_poly.pdbx_strand_id
1 'polypeptide(L)'
;MAAQNRWLTRGLDPDLTSARAANYLRSWRREMLKLAEACGVVHPALITGDMVEILLGHRASTPLWQQVGYDSPDWGLPSTAQVEQLRSIMAAAPHGGSAEPSATARR
;
A
#
# COMPACT_ATOMS: atom_id res chain seq x y z
N MET A 1 -9.85 9.53 11.41
CA MET A 1 -10.00 10.39 12.61
C MET A 1 -9.06 9.83 13.67
N ALA A 2 -7.97 10.53 14.00
CA ALA A 2 -7.04 10.11 15.06
C ALA A 2 -7.41 10.84 16.34
N ALA A 3 -7.63 10.11 17.43
CA ALA A 3 -7.87 10.74 18.73
C ALA A 3 -6.58 11.47 19.17
N GLN A 4 -6.50 12.79 18.98
CA GLN A 4 -5.50 13.65 19.61
C GLN A 4 -5.81 13.78 21.11
N ASN A 5 -5.64 12.70 21.85
CA ASN A 5 -5.75 12.75 23.30
C ASN A 5 -4.48 13.40 23.87
N ARG A 6 -4.65 14.63 24.40
CA ARG A 6 -3.58 15.56 24.82
C ARG A 6 -2.58 14.97 25.84
N TRP A 7 -2.96 13.92 26.57
CA TRP A 7 -2.08 13.21 27.51
C TRP A 7 -1.02 12.31 26.83
N LEU A 8 -1.34 11.69 25.68
CA LEU A 8 -0.44 10.81 24.93
C LEU A 8 0.61 11.59 24.14
N THR A 9 0.34 12.87 23.86
CA THR A 9 1.21 13.72 23.04
C THR A 9 2.39 14.31 23.81
N ARG A 10 2.33 14.37 25.16
CA ARG A 10 3.38 14.99 25.99
C ARG A 10 4.72 14.22 26.05
N GLY A 11 4.77 13.01 25.51
CA GLY A 11 6.00 12.21 25.38
C GLY A 11 6.49 12.02 23.93
N LEU A 12 5.82 12.64 22.94
CA LEU A 12 6.32 12.63 21.57
C LEU A 12 7.41 13.68 21.42
N ASP A 13 8.64 13.22 21.27
CA ASP A 13 9.71 14.01 20.68
C ASP A 13 9.48 14.06 19.14
N PRO A 14 9.14 15.22 18.56
CA PRO A 14 8.87 15.36 17.13
C PRO A 14 10.10 15.08 16.26
N ASP A 15 11.30 15.35 16.75
CA ASP A 15 12.54 15.20 16.00
C ASP A 15 12.94 13.72 15.92
N LEU A 16 12.80 12.99 17.04
CA LEU A 16 13.02 11.53 17.04
C LEU A 16 11.91 10.76 16.33
N THR A 17 10.66 11.22 16.43
CA THR A 17 9.50 10.54 15.83
C THR A 17 9.39 10.81 14.34
N SER A 18 9.75 12.01 13.87
CA SER A 18 9.77 12.34 12.43
C SER A 18 10.80 11.50 11.67
N ALA A 19 12.00 11.29 12.22
CA ALA A 19 13.02 10.44 11.62
C ALA A 19 12.54 8.97 11.50
N ARG A 20 11.89 8.43 12.55
CA ARG A 20 11.29 7.09 12.52
C ARG A 20 10.16 7.00 11.50
N ALA A 21 9.27 7.99 11.46
CA ALA A 21 8.17 8.04 10.50
C ALA A 21 8.68 8.12 9.05
N ALA A 22 9.71 8.93 8.78
CA ALA A 22 10.33 9.03 7.46
C ALA A 22 10.92 7.67 7.01
N ASN A 23 11.65 6.99 7.91
CA ASN A 23 12.19 5.66 7.64
C ASN A 23 11.08 4.62 7.41
N TYR A 24 10.01 4.66 8.21
CA TYR A 24 8.85 3.80 8.03
C TYR A 24 8.20 4.03 6.67
N LEU A 25 7.91 5.28 6.31
CA LEU A 25 7.29 5.63 5.03
C LEU A 25 8.16 5.23 3.83
N ARG A 26 9.49 5.30 3.96
CA ARG A 26 10.40 4.80 2.92
C ARG A 26 10.25 3.30 2.71
N SER A 27 10.29 2.51 3.80
CA SER A 27 10.11 1.06 3.73
C SER A 27 8.71 0.69 3.24
N TRP A 28 7.68 1.37 3.73
CA TRP A 28 6.29 1.15 3.34
C TRP A 28 6.05 1.41 1.85
N ARG A 29 6.59 2.50 1.28
CA ARG A 29 6.50 2.78 -0.17
C ARG A 29 7.05 1.64 -1.01
N ARG A 30 8.18 1.06 -0.61
CA ARG A 30 8.77 -0.09 -1.29
C ARG A 30 7.87 -1.31 -1.23
N GLU A 31 7.32 -1.63 -0.07
CA GLU A 31 6.44 -2.80 0.08
C GLU A 31 5.10 -2.62 -0.68
N MET A 32 4.55 -1.41 -0.72
CA MET A 32 3.35 -1.11 -1.51
C MET A 32 3.59 -1.22 -3.02
N LEU A 33 4.78 -0.86 -3.52
CA LEU A 33 5.12 -1.08 -4.93
C LEU A 33 5.23 -2.56 -5.26
N LYS A 34 5.85 -3.37 -4.40
CA LYS A 34 5.89 -4.83 -4.58
C LYS A 34 4.49 -5.45 -4.56
N LEU A 35 3.62 -4.98 -3.67
CA LEU A 35 2.24 -5.44 -3.62
C LEU A 35 1.50 -5.10 -4.93
N ALA A 36 1.67 -3.88 -5.44
CA ALA A 36 1.09 -3.47 -6.72
C ALA A 36 1.58 -4.36 -7.88
N GLU A 37 2.88 -4.65 -7.93
CA GLU A 37 3.47 -5.58 -8.90
C GLU A 37 2.87 -6.99 -8.80
N ALA A 38 2.71 -7.52 -7.59
CA ALA A 38 2.08 -8.82 -7.36
C ALA A 38 0.60 -8.85 -7.79
N CYS A 39 -0.11 -7.72 -7.67
CA CYS A 39 -1.46 -7.55 -8.18
C CYS A 39 -1.52 -7.23 -9.70
N GLY A 40 -0.37 -7.12 -10.39
CA GLY A 40 -0.32 -6.81 -11.82
C GLY A 40 -0.65 -5.36 -12.18
N VAL A 41 -0.58 -4.44 -11.23
CA VAL A 41 -0.86 -3.01 -11.44
C VAL A 41 0.38 -2.15 -11.17
N VAL A 42 0.47 -1.01 -11.87
CA VAL A 42 1.65 -0.13 -11.81
C VAL A 42 1.74 0.69 -10.52
N HIS A 43 0.65 0.80 -9.76
CA HIS A 43 0.60 1.64 -8.56
C HIS A 43 -0.44 1.09 -7.56
N PRO A 44 -0.17 1.13 -6.24
CA PRO A 44 -1.08 0.58 -5.23
C PRO A 44 -2.48 1.21 -5.22
N ALA A 45 -2.63 2.46 -5.66
CA ALA A 45 -3.94 3.12 -5.80
C ALA A 45 -4.86 2.49 -6.87
N LEU A 46 -4.33 1.58 -7.69
CA LEU A 46 -5.09 0.84 -8.69
C LEU A 46 -5.50 -0.56 -8.21
N ILE A 47 -5.13 -0.93 -6.98
CA ILE A 47 -5.57 -2.18 -6.38
C ILE A 47 -7.04 -2.03 -6.01
N THR A 48 -7.89 -2.88 -6.58
CA THR A 48 -9.33 -2.91 -6.31
C THR A 48 -9.64 -3.95 -5.23
N GLY A 49 -10.82 -3.85 -4.60
CA GLY A 49 -11.26 -4.86 -3.64
C GLY A 49 -11.57 -6.22 -4.28
N ASP A 50 -11.80 -6.25 -5.60
CA ASP A 50 -11.93 -7.49 -6.36
C ASP A 50 -10.59 -8.26 -6.48
N MET A 51 -9.46 -7.59 -6.29
CA MET A 51 -8.14 -8.23 -6.25
C MET A 51 -7.84 -8.90 -4.89
N VAL A 52 -8.74 -8.75 -3.92
CA VAL A 52 -8.54 -9.25 -2.55
C VAL A 52 -9.68 -10.19 -2.18
N GLU A 53 -9.35 -11.44 -1.91
CA GLU A 53 -10.29 -12.47 -1.50
C GLU A 53 -10.27 -12.68 0.02
N ILE A 54 -11.45 -12.72 0.63
CA ILE A 54 -11.65 -13.05 2.04
C ILE A 54 -12.02 -14.53 2.13
N LEU A 55 -11.13 -15.31 2.74
CA LEU A 55 -11.31 -16.74 2.92
C LEU A 55 -12.02 -17.06 4.23
N LEU A 56 -13.15 -17.75 4.16
CA LEU A 56 -13.83 -18.33 5.32
C LEU A 56 -13.49 -19.82 5.42
N GLY A 57 -12.36 -20.10 6.09
CA GLY A 57 -11.79 -21.44 6.15
C GLY A 57 -11.37 -21.92 4.75
N HIS A 58 -11.77 -23.13 4.38
CA HIS A 58 -11.45 -23.76 3.09
C HIS A 58 -12.67 -23.92 2.19
N ARG A 59 -13.82 -23.37 2.58
CA ARG A 59 -15.13 -23.69 1.95
C ARG A 59 -15.74 -22.53 1.19
N ALA A 60 -15.33 -21.29 1.48
CA ALA A 60 -15.85 -20.12 0.81
C ALA A 60 -14.77 -19.05 0.69
N SER A 61 -14.85 -18.32 -0.42
CA SER A 61 -14.07 -17.12 -0.73
C SER A 61 -15.03 -16.06 -1.20
N THR A 62 -14.86 -14.84 -0.71
CA THR A 62 -15.67 -13.69 -1.13
C THR A 62 -14.75 -12.50 -1.37
N PRO A 63 -14.90 -11.77 -2.49
CA PRO A 63 -14.17 -10.53 -2.72
C PRO A 63 -14.36 -9.52 -1.58
N LEU A 64 -13.31 -8.75 -1.28
CA LEU A 64 -13.31 -7.81 -0.16
C LEU A 64 -14.47 -6.82 -0.25
N TRP A 65 -14.72 -6.25 -1.44
CA TRP A 65 -15.81 -5.29 -1.65
C TRP A 65 -17.18 -5.85 -1.34
N GLN A 66 -17.45 -7.07 -1.81
CA GLN A 66 -18.70 -7.76 -1.50
C GLN A 66 -18.82 -8.01 0.01
N GLN A 67 -17.73 -8.38 0.69
CA GLN A 67 -17.74 -8.65 2.12
C GLN A 67 -17.99 -7.38 2.97
N VAL A 68 -17.53 -6.21 2.51
CA VAL A 68 -17.69 -4.94 3.24
C VAL A 68 -18.91 -4.12 2.80
N GLY A 69 -19.67 -4.59 1.80
CA GLY A 69 -20.86 -3.89 1.28
C GLY A 69 -20.54 -2.70 0.39
N TYR A 70 -19.44 -2.78 -0.38
CA TYR A 70 -19.07 -1.80 -1.38
C TYR A 70 -19.63 -2.23 -2.74
N ASP A 71 -20.86 -1.81 -3.02
CA ASP A 71 -21.63 -2.27 -4.20
C ASP A 71 -21.18 -1.64 -5.53
N SER A 72 -20.46 -0.51 -5.47
CA SER A 72 -19.96 0.19 -6.66
C SER A 72 -18.48 -0.10 -6.88
N PRO A 73 -18.07 -0.62 -8.06
CA PRO A 73 -16.68 -0.97 -8.36
C PRO A 73 -15.72 0.23 -8.43
N ASP A 74 -16.22 1.46 -8.43
CA ASP A 74 -15.43 2.68 -8.57
C ASP A 74 -15.17 3.38 -7.23
N TRP A 75 -15.66 2.85 -6.11
CA TRP A 75 -15.50 3.47 -4.79
C TRP A 75 -14.02 3.60 -4.40
N GLY A 76 -13.58 4.85 -4.29
CA GLY A 76 -12.21 5.19 -3.91
C GLY A 76 -11.17 4.98 -5.02
N LEU A 77 -11.58 4.62 -6.24
CA LEU A 77 -10.68 4.52 -7.38
C LEU A 77 -10.42 5.90 -8.02
N PRO A 78 -9.21 6.14 -8.52
CA PRO A 78 -8.92 7.33 -9.31
C PRO A 78 -9.75 7.36 -10.60
N SER A 79 -10.14 8.56 -11.03
CA SER A 79 -10.79 8.76 -12.32
C SER A 79 -9.87 8.35 -13.48
N THR A 80 -10.43 8.09 -14.65
CA THR A 80 -9.64 7.73 -15.85
C THR A 80 -8.52 8.74 -16.15
N ALA A 81 -8.79 10.04 -15.96
CA ALA A 81 -7.78 11.08 -16.14
C ALA A 81 -6.65 10.99 -15.11
N GLN A 82 -6.97 10.70 -13.85
CA GLN A 82 -5.99 10.49 -12.79
C GLN A 82 -5.18 9.21 -13.02
N VAL A 83 -5.81 8.14 -13.52
CA VAL A 83 -5.13 6.89 -13.89
C VAL A 83 -4.10 7.15 -14.99
N GLU A 84 -4.44 7.93 -16.01
CA GLU A 84 -3.51 8.26 -17.09
C GLU A 84 -2.32 9.08 -16.59
N GLN A 85 -2.58 10.12 -15.79
CA GLN A 85 -1.52 10.90 -15.14
C GLN A 85 -0.63 10.02 -14.27
N LEU A 86 -1.22 9.12 -13.49
CA LEU A 86 -0.50 8.19 -12.64
C LEU A 86 0.39 7.26 -13.47
N ARG A 87 -0.11 6.72 -14.58
CA ARG A 87 0.67 5.88 -15.50
C ARG A 87 1.85 6.65 -16.10
N SER A 88 1.65 7.90 -16.49
CA SER A 88 2.73 8.77 -16.98
C SER A 88 3.81 8.99 -15.93
N ILE A 89 3.43 9.28 -14.67
CA ILE A 89 4.38 9.46 -13.55
C ILE A 89 5.15 8.16 -13.28
N MET A 90 4.45 7.02 -13.26
CA MET A 90 5.07 5.72 -13.01
C MET A 90 6.01 5.29 -14.14
N ALA A 91 5.70 5.61 -15.40
CA ALA A 91 6.58 5.31 -16.53
C ALA A 91 7.91 6.06 -16.47
N ALA A 92 7.92 7.28 -15.91
CA ALA A 92 9.13 8.07 -15.71
C ALA A 92 9.88 7.72 -14.40
N ALA A 93 9.31 6.87 -13.55
CA ALA A 93 9.89 6.55 -12.25
C ALA A 93 11.15 5.69 -12.38
N PRO A 94 12.18 5.90 -11.54
CA PRO A 94 13.32 5.02 -11.47
C PRO A 94 12.87 3.61 -11.08
N HIS A 95 13.34 2.60 -11.81
CA HIS A 95 13.14 1.22 -11.42
C HIS A 95 14.12 0.92 -10.28
N GLY A 96 13.60 0.43 -9.15
CA GLY A 96 14.44 0.04 -8.02
C GLY A 96 15.37 -1.09 -8.44
N GLY A 97 16.67 -0.93 -8.18
CA GLY A 97 17.63 -2.02 -8.37
C GLY A 97 17.36 -3.16 -7.38
N SER A 98 17.78 -4.37 -7.74
CA SER A 98 17.79 -5.50 -6.82
C SER A 98 18.68 -5.18 -5.61
N ALA A 99 18.21 -5.46 -4.39
CA ALA A 99 19.07 -5.40 -3.22
C ALA A 99 20.23 -6.39 -3.39
N GLU A 100 21.44 -6.00 -2.97
CA GLU A 100 22.56 -6.93 -3.00
C GLU A 100 22.26 -8.18 -2.17
N PRO A 101 22.69 -9.38 -2.61
CA PRO A 101 22.46 -10.61 -1.86
C PRO A 101 23.02 -10.49 -0.44
N SER A 102 22.17 -10.73 0.56
CA SER A 102 22.61 -10.79 1.96
C SER A 102 23.68 -11.89 2.13
N ALA A 103 24.69 -11.64 2.96
CA ALA A 103 25.78 -12.58 3.23
C ALA A 103 25.30 -13.96 3.75
N THR A 104 24.09 -14.01 4.31
CA THR A 104 23.44 -15.21 4.85
C THR A 104 22.56 -15.95 3.83
N ALA A 105 22.45 -15.50 2.58
CA ALA A 105 21.58 -16.09 1.56
C ALA A 105 22.04 -17.46 1.02
N ARG A 106 23.05 -18.09 1.63
CA ARG A 106 23.46 -19.46 1.34
C ARG A 106 23.58 -20.27 2.62
N ARG A 107 22.62 -21.18 2.83
CA ARG A 107 22.84 -22.56 3.26
C ARG A 107 21.60 -23.40 2.97
#